data_AF-A0A534VIG4-F1
#
_entry.id   AF-A0A534VIG4-F1
#
_cell.length_a   1.000
_cell.length_b   1.000
_cell.length_c   1.000
_cell.angle_alpha   90.00
_cell.angle_beta   90.00
_cell.angle_gamma   90.00
#
_symmetry.space_group_name_H-M   'P 1'
#
loop_
_entity.id
_entity.type
_entity.pdbx_description
1 polymer ?
#
loop_
_entity_poly.entity_id
_entity_poly.type
_entity_poly.pdbx_seq_one_letter_code
_entity_poly.pdbx_strand_id
1 'polypeptide(L)'
;MRTGAGLAAGLAIGCALLAGGARADVVPGDKITDQNMEKVKDLISPGMEWCIKRGFPMTIVEPKRIEWPKAYKEATEKYSAQVKLAPDGLSVQNFIAGQPFPDLDPKDPQIALKIMWDYEYKFNPTDDLDLRNFDADTGAVADHGPMSIERHFLLDHLRSQFWTGRLYVDPKPEKPNPNGYRSQLGLYPVLEPFDLKGVGAVGQRYIDPSKQDDSWLYLPSLRRVRRLSTAQRSDALFGQDTDVDSYYGYAGHVAWMTWKFIGERDLVGAMHARHYPVKWDAKTDWAFDDVWEKRKVWVVEGVSKLPQYAYGKRVIFIDKEA
;
A
#
# COMPACT_ATOMS: atom_id res chain seq x y z
N MET A 1 -19.94 22.81 77.34
CA MET A 1 -18.76 23.55 76.84
C MET A 1 -17.58 22.59 76.83
N ARG A 2 -17.01 22.39 75.63
CA ARG A 2 -15.66 21.88 75.30
C ARG A 2 -15.18 20.52 75.82
N THR A 3 -15.29 19.59 74.88
CA THR A 3 -14.33 18.57 74.45
C THR A 3 -12.84 18.90 74.65
N GLY A 4 -12.08 17.84 74.95
CA GLY A 4 -10.64 17.73 74.72
C GLY A 4 -10.19 16.29 74.91
N ALA A 5 -9.77 15.62 73.84
CA ALA A 5 -8.79 14.52 73.83
C ALA A 5 -8.56 14.09 72.38
N GLY A 6 -7.33 14.26 71.89
CA GLY A 6 -6.92 13.83 70.57
C GLY A 6 -6.70 12.32 70.48
N LEU A 7 -6.90 11.77 69.29
CA LEU A 7 -6.40 10.46 68.89
C LEU A 7 -5.71 10.56 67.53
N ALA A 8 -4.56 9.91 67.44
CA ALA A 8 -3.62 9.95 66.32
C ALA A 8 -4.23 9.42 65.01
N ALA A 9 -3.98 10.14 63.91
CA ALA A 9 -4.28 9.70 62.56
C ALA A 9 -3.09 8.91 62.01
N GLY A 10 -3.26 7.60 61.81
CA GLY A 10 -2.35 6.79 61.01
C GLY A 10 -2.57 7.07 59.52
N LEU A 11 -1.54 7.54 58.81
CA LEU A 11 -1.54 7.63 57.36
C LEU A 11 -1.39 6.23 56.76
N ALA A 12 -2.47 5.70 56.18
CA ALA A 12 -2.38 4.60 55.24
C ALA A 12 -2.00 5.18 53.86
N ILE A 13 -0.74 4.95 53.45
CA ILE A 13 -0.28 5.24 52.09
C ILE A 13 -0.85 4.16 51.18
N GLY A 14 -1.94 4.50 50.47
CA GLY A 14 -2.44 3.68 49.37
C GLY A 14 -1.52 3.80 48.18
N CYS A 15 -0.78 2.73 47.86
CA CYS A 15 -0.13 2.58 46.57
C CYS A 15 -1.19 2.50 45.47
N ALA A 16 -1.46 3.62 44.81
CA ALA A 16 -2.16 3.61 43.54
C ALA A 16 -1.25 2.93 42.51
N LEU A 17 -1.54 1.67 42.20
CA LEU A 17 -1.03 1.00 41.01
C LEU A 17 -1.53 1.82 39.80
N LEU A 18 -0.61 2.56 39.19
CA LEU A 18 -0.79 3.08 37.84
C LEU A 18 -0.99 1.87 36.93
N ALA A 19 -2.24 1.60 36.58
CA ALA A 19 -2.57 0.72 35.47
C ALA A 19 -2.00 1.37 34.21
N GLY A 20 -0.76 1.01 33.85
CA GLY A 20 -0.27 1.21 32.50
C GLY A 20 -1.24 0.47 31.58
N GLY A 21 -1.96 1.21 30.73
CA GLY A 21 -2.87 0.62 29.77
C GLY A 21 -2.13 -0.47 29.00
N ALA A 22 -2.63 -1.70 29.08
CA ALA A 22 -2.09 -2.80 28.30
C ALA A 22 -2.14 -2.36 26.83
N ARG A 23 -0.97 -2.19 26.21
CA ARG A 23 -0.90 -1.97 24.76
C ARG A 23 -1.51 -3.21 24.08
N ALA A 24 -2.26 -2.98 23.01
CA ALA A 24 -2.72 -4.05 22.15
C ALA A 24 -1.51 -4.89 21.71
N ASP A 25 -1.57 -6.20 21.94
CA ASP A 25 -0.57 -7.16 21.49
C ASP A 25 -1.25 -8.49 21.19
N VAL A 26 -0.69 -9.20 20.22
CA VAL A 26 -1.20 -10.48 19.74
C VAL A 26 -0.10 -11.53 19.80
N VAL A 27 -0.51 -12.77 20.05
CA VAL A 27 0.39 -13.93 20.03
C VAL A 27 -0.05 -14.94 18.96
N PRO A 28 0.88 -15.73 18.39
CA PRO A 28 0.53 -16.81 17.48
C PRO A 28 -0.52 -17.74 18.07
N GLY A 29 -1.52 -18.09 17.27
CA GLY A 29 -2.66 -18.90 17.69
C GLY A 29 -3.86 -18.09 18.19
N ASP A 30 -3.71 -16.78 18.44
CA ASP A 30 -4.86 -15.92 18.74
C ASP A 30 -5.88 -15.96 17.61
N LYS A 31 -7.15 -16.11 17.98
CA LYS A 31 -8.31 -15.96 17.10
C LYS A 31 -9.04 -14.70 17.51
N ILE A 32 -8.92 -13.68 16.68
CA ILE A 32 -9.48 -12.37 16.92
C ILE A 32 -10.89 -12.31 16.34
N THR A 33 -11.82 -11.85 17.17
CA THR A 33 -13.22 -11.58 16.87
C THR A 33 -13.65 -10.26 17.51
N ASP A 34 -14.90 -9.85 17.30
CA ASP A 34 -15.52 -8.72 17.97
C ASP A 34 -15.44 -8.80 19.51
N GLN A 35 -15.42 -10.01 20.08
CA GLN A 35 -15.36 -10.24 21.52
C GLN A 35 -14.01 -9.92 22.18
N ASN A 36 -12.91 -9.90 21.43
CA ASN A 36 -11.56 -9.70 21.96
C ASN A 36 -10.72 -8.70 21.14
N MET A 37 -11.40 -7.83 20.39
CA MET A 37 -10.80 -6.85 19.46
C MET A 37 -9.84 -5.86 20.14
N GLU A 38 -9.94 -5.63 21.45
CA GLU A 38 -8.98 -4.79 22.19
C GLU A 38 -7.53 -5.30 22.05
N LYS A 39 -7.31 -6.60 21.77
CA LYS A 39 -5.98 -7.16 21.46
C LYS A 39 -5.34 -6.59 20.19
N VAL A 40 -6.13 -6.11 19.24
CA VAL A 40 -5.67 -5.67 17.92
C VAL A 40 -5.93 -4.19 17.63
N LYS A 41 -6.59 -3.47 18.52
CA LYS A 41 -7.10 -2.10 18.30
C LYS A 41 -6.08 -1.12 17.71
N ASP A 42 -4.83 -1.19 18.14
CA ASP A 42 -3.74 -0.33 17.65
C ASP A 42 -2.88 -0.98 16.55
N LEU A 43 -3.18 -2.22 16.17
CA LEU A 43 -2.44 -3.05 15.22
C LEU A 43 -3.18 -3.21 13.87
N ILE A 44 -4.40 -2.69 13.74
CA ILE A 44 -5.24 -2.82 12.53
C ILE A 44 -5.67 -1.47 11.99
N SER A 45 -6.09 -1.45 10.72
CA SER A 45 -6.75 -0.29 10.14
C SER A 45 -8.20 -0.17 10.61
N PRO A 46 -8.82 1.03 10.54
CA PRO A 46 -10.25 1.20 10.81
C PRO A 46 -11.15 0.30 9.94
N GLY A 47 -10.72 0.01 8.69
CA GLY A 47 -11.43 -0.91 7.81
C GLY A 47 -11.42 -2.34 8.33
N MET A 48 -10.28 -2.82 8.84
CA MET A 48 -10.21 -4.14 9.47
C MET A 48 -10.99 -4.21 10.78
N GLU A 49 -10.98 -3.14 11.58
CA GLU A 49 -11.83 -3.03 12.78
C GLU A 49 -13.32 -3.16 12.41
N TRP A 50 -13.73 -2.49 11.33
CA TRP A 50 -15.09 -2.57 10.81
C TRP A 50 -15.45 -4.00 10.36
N CYS A 51 -14.51 -4.73 9.73
CA CYS A 51 -14.72 -6.13 9.31
C CYS A 51 -14.86 -7.07 10.52
N ILE A 52 -13.97 -6.95 11.52
CA ILE A 52 -13.98 -7.81 12.71
C ILE A 52 -15.30 -7.65 13.49
N LYS A 53 -15.81 -6.41 13.63
CA LYS A 53 -17.12 -6.14 14.25
C LYS A 53 -18.30 -6.80 13.53
N ARG A 54 -18.12 -7.21 12.27
CA ARG A 54 -19.13 -7.92 11.47
C ARG A 54 -18.85 -9.42 11.35
N GLY A 55 -17.95 -9.92 12.20
CA GLY A 55 -17.70 -11.33 12.36
C GLY A 55 -16.62 -11.88 11.42
N PHE A 56 -15.79 -11.01 10.82
CA PHE A 56 -14.56 -11.44 10.16
C PHE A 56 -13.62 -12.10 11.18
N PRO A 57 -13.25 -13.38 10.99
CA PRO A 57 -12.29 -14.05 11.85
C PRO A 57 -10.87 -13.68 11.44
N MET A 58 -10.02 -13.29 12.39
CA MET A 58 -8.60 -13.08 12.12
C MET A 58 -7.76 -14.06 12.93
N THR A 59 -7.00 -14.91 12.24
CA THR A 59 -6.10 -15.89 12.87
C THR A 59 -4.67 -15.36 12.84
N ILE A 60 -4.07 -15.19 14.01
CA ILE A 60 -2.70 -14.71 14.16
C ILE A 60 -1.71 -15.88 14.08
N VAL A 61 -0.64 -15.73 13.30
CA VAL A 61 0.45 -16.70 13.17
C VAL A 61 1.80 -16.08 13.51
N GLU A 62 2.80 -16.94 13.68
CA GLU A 62 4.19 -16.51 13.88
C GLU A 62 4.67 -15.69 12.67
N PRO A 63 5.23 -14.49 12.88
CA PRO A 63 5.82 -13.70 11.82
C PRO A 63 6.92 -14.47 11.09
N LYS A 64 6.87 -14.44 9.77
CA LYS A 64 7.95 -14.96 8.92
C LYS A 64 8.66 -13.82 8.20
N ARG A 65 9.97 -13.99 8.00
CA ARG A 65 10.74 -13.04 7.21
C ARG A 65 10.34 -13.12 5.74
N ILE A 66 10.16 -11.97 5.10
CA ILE A 66 10.00 -11.90 3.64
C ILE A 66 11.38 -12.06 2.99
N GLU A 67 11.54 -13.15 2.24
CA GLU A 67 12.78 -13.42 1.51
C GLU A 67 12.73 -12.74 0.14
N TRP A 68 13.68 -11.83 -0.10
CA TRP A 68 13.81 -11.18 -1.41
C TRP A 68 14.19 -12.19 -2.50
N PRO A 69 13.66 -12.02 -3.73
CA PRO A 69 14.13 -12.79 -4.86
C PRO A 69 15.65 -12.67 -5.01
N LYS A 70 16.33 -13.81 -5.24
CA LYS A 70 17.81 -13.88 -5.27
C LYS A 70 18.44 -12.79 -6.16
N ALA A 71 17.93 -12.61 -7.38
CA ALA A 71 18.45 -11.61 -8.31
C ALA A 71 18.30 -10.17 -7.79
N TYR A 72 17.20 -9.87 -7.08
CA TYR A 72 16.96 -8.56 -6.48
C TYR A 72 17.92 -8.28 -5.32
N LYS A 73 18.13 -9.27 -4.46
CA LYS A 73 19.11 -9.20 -3.38
C LYS A 73 20.53 -8.99 -3.90
N GLU A 74 20.97 -9.81 -4.86
CA GLU A 74 22.31 -9.71 -5.46
C GLU A 74 22.51 -8.36 -6.17
N ALA A 75 21.50 -7.85 -6.87
CA ALA A 75 21.56 -6.53 -7.49
C ALA A 75 21.64 -5.40 -6.46
N THR A 76 20.89 -5.51 -5.37
CA THR A 76 20.93 -4.55 -4.25
C THR A 76 22.32 -4.51 -3.63
N GLU A 77 22.89 -5.67 -3.30
CA GLU A 77 24.25 -5.77 -2.73
C GLU A 77 25.31 -5.19 -3.67
N LYS A 78 25.13 -5.36 -4.98
CA LYS A 78 26.07 -4.89 -6.00
C LYS A 78 25.99 -3.39 -6.27
N TYR A 79 24.78 -2.81 -6.27
CA TYR A 79 24.55 -1.47 -6.83
C TYR A 79 24.06 -0.42 -5.84
N SER A 80 23.51 -0.78 -4.67
CA SER A 80 22.91 0.21 -3.76
C SER A 80 23.90 1.26 -3.23
N ALA A 81 25.17 0.89 -3.01
CA ALA A 81 26.19 1.78 -2.43
C ALA A 81 26.48 3.06 -3.24
N GLN A 82 26.23 3.05 -4.56
CA GLN A 82 26.41 4.23 -5.42
C GLN A 82 25.16 5.11 -5.54
N VAL A 83 24.00 4.59 -5.10
CA VAL A 83 22.72 5.26 -5.25
C VAL A 83 22.64 6.45 -4.31
N LYS A 84 22.16 7.58 -4.83
CA LYS A 84 21.96 8.81 -4.05
C LYS A 84 20.59 9.39 -4.34
N LEU A 85 19.96 9.93 -3.31
CA LEU A 85 18.81 10.80 -3.51
C LEU A 85 19.33 12.21 -3.87
N ALA A 86 18.77 12.82 -4.91
CA ALA A 86 19.07 14.21 -5.23
C ALA A 86 18.76 15.14 -4.03
N PRO A 87 19.45 16.29 -3.89
CA PRO A 87 19.23 17.19 -2.76
C PRO A 87 17.78 17.68 -2.61
N ASP A 88 17.06 17.80 -3.73
CA ASP A 88 15.62 18.17 -3.76
C ASP A 88 14.68 17.00 -3.41
N GLY A 89 15.20 15.78 -3.31
CA GLY A 89 14.43 14.57 -3.03
C GLY A 89 13.67 13.99 -4.23
N LEU A 90 13.74 14.62 -5.40
CA LEU A 90 12.83 14.33 -6.52
C LEU A 90 13.37 13.28 -7.49
N SER A 91 14.65 12.93 -7.41
CA SER A 91 15.27 11.94 -8.30
C SER A 91 16.23 11.02 -7.57
N VAL A 92 16.21 9.75 -7.97
CA VAL A 92 17.21 8.75 -7.56
C VAL A 92 18.33 8.74 -8.60
N GLN A 93 19.56 9.03 -8.16
CA GLN A 93 20.76 9.13 -8.98
C GLN A 93 21.60 7.85 -8.90
N ASN A 94 22.26 7.49 -10.00
CA ASN A 94 23.13 6.32 -10.13
C ASN A 94 22.43 4.97 -9.84
N PHE A 95 21.10 4.92 -9.95
CA PHE A 95 20.35 3.68 -9.84
C PHE A 95 20.63 2.77 -11.04
N ILE A 96 20.88 1.48 -10.78
CA ILE A 96 21.01 0.45 -11.82
C ILE A 96 19.92 -0.60 -11.66
N ALA A 97 19.85 -1.30 -10.53
CA ALA A 97 18.83 -2.29 -10.19
C ALA A 97 18.85 -2.64 -8.69
N GLY A 98 17.82 -3.32 -8.20
CA GLY A 98 17.66 -3.70 -6.78
C GLY A 98 16.94 -2.62 -5.94
N GLN A 99 17.11 -2.69 -4.62
CA GLN A 99 16.63 -1.70 -3.66
C GLN A 99 17.55 -0.46 -3.69
N PRO A 100 17.02 0.75 -3.92
CA PRO A 100 17.81 1.98 -3.91
C PRO A 100 18.51 2.26 -2.57
N PHE A 101 17.79 2.18 -1.44
CA PHE A 101 18.27 2.59 -0.13
C PHE A 101 18.05 1.50 0.94
N PRO A 102 18.73 0.33 0.86
CA PRO A 102 18.47 -0.80 1.77
C PRO A 102 18.76 -0.50 3.25
N ASP A 103 19.64 0.48 3.53
CA ASP A 103 20.02 0.88 4.88
C ASP A 103 19.37 2.22 5.26
N LEU A 104 18.15 2.16 5.79
CA LEU A 104 17.37 3.34 6.18
C LEU A 104 17.61 3.73 7.66
N ASP A 105 18.00 4.99 7.89
CA ASP A 105 18.10 5.58 9.23
C ASP A 105 16.89 6.50 9.50
N PRO A 106 16.06 6.24 10.52
CA PRO A 106 14.96 7.12 10.94
C PRO A 106 15.35 8.57 11.23
N LYS A 107 16.65 8.84 11.50
CA LYS A 107 17.17 10.18 11.76
C LYS A 107 17.56 10.94 10.50
N ASP A 108 17.57 10.29 9.34
CA ASP A 108 17.85 10.94 8.06
C ASP A 108 16.74 11.96 7.74
N PRO A 109 17.06 13.24 7.49
CA PRO A 109 16.05 14.25 7.13
C PRO A 109 15.26 13.91 5.85
N GLN A 110 15.79 13.06 4.97
CA GLN A 110 15.14 12.59 3.75
C GLN A 110 14.54 11.18 3.88
N ILE A 111 14.44 10.63 5.10
CA ILE A 111 13.96 9.26 5.34
C ILE A 111 12.61 8.95 4.67
N ALA A 112 11.64 9.86 4.75
CA ALA A 112 10.32 9.65 4.17
C ALA A 112 10.37 9.46 2.64
N LEU A 113 11.25 10.22 1.97
CA LEU A 113 11.45 10.10 0.53
C LEU A 113 12.17 8.81 0.18
N LYS A 114 13.20 8.42 0.96
CA LYS A 114 13.93 7.16 0.73
C LYS A 114 13.00 5.95 0.88
N ILE A 115 12.16 5.92 1.91
CA ILE A 115 11.12 4.89 2.10
C ILE A 115 10.20 4.80 0.88
N MET A 116 9.71 5.95 0.38
CA MET A 116 8.79 5.96 -0.75
C MET A 116 9.45 5.59 -2.08
N TRP A 117 10.70 6.01 -2.30
CA TRP A 117 11.49 5.57 -3.45
C TRP A 117 11.78 4.08 -3.36
N ASP A 118 12.08 3.56 -2.18
CA ASP A 118 12.25 2.13 -1.98
C ASP A 118 10.98 1.34 -2.32
N TYR A 119 9.83 1.84 -1.89
CA TYR A 119 8.52 1.26 -2.20
C TYR A 119 8.16 1.30 -3.70
N GLU A 120 8.56 2.35 -4.43
CA GLU A 120 8.42 2.45 -5.90
C GLU A 120 9.32 1.45 -6.65
N TYR A 121 10.44 1.05 -6.04
CA TYR A 121 11.45 0.16 -6.59
C TYR A 121 11.43 -1.25 -5.94
N LYS A 122 10.34 -1.61 -5.25
CA LYS A 122 10.11 -2.94 -4.66
C LYS A 122 10.25 -4.07 -5.69
N PHE A 123 10.52 -5.28 -5.23
CA PHE A 123 10.83 -6.42 -6.11
C PHE A 123 9.62 -6.99 -6.87
N ASN A 124 8.39 -6.67 -6.48
CA ASN A 124 7.18 -7.14 -7.16
C ASN A 124 6.29 -5.98 -7.65
N PRO A 125 6.17 -5.77 -8.98
CA PRO A 125 6.93 -6.40 -10.07
C PRO A 125 8.33 -5.78 -10.29
N THR A 126 9.29 -6.58 -10.80
CA THR A 126 10.62 -6.07 -11.21
C THR A 126 10.67 -5.66 -12.70
N ASP A 127 10.42 -6.60 -13.62
CA ASP A 127 10.62 -6.38 -15.07
C ASP A 127 9.32 -6.05 -15.80
N ASP A 128 8.29 -6.84 -15.56
CA ASP A 128 6.97 -6.71 -16.15
C ASP A 128 5.93 -7.46 -15.31
N LEU A 129 4.67 -7.11 -15.57
CA LEU A 129 3.49 -7.81 -15.08
C LEU A 129 2.61 -8.10 -16.29
N ASP A 130 2.10 -9.32 -16.39
CA ASP A 130 1.12 -9.74 -17.39
C ASP A 130 0.02 -10.54 -16.67
N LEU A 131 -1.14 -9.91 -16.52
CA LEU A 131 -2.35 -10.50 -15.95
C LEU A 131 -3.46 -10.47 -16.98
N ARG A 132 -4.18 -11.58 -17.11
CA ARG A 132 -5.31 -11.71 -18.03
C ARG A 132 -6.58 -12.12 -17.34
N ASN A 133 -7.71 -11.73 -17.93
CA ASN A 133 -9.04 -11.97 -17.38
C ASN A 133 -9.12 -11.53 -15.92
N PHE A 134 -8.62 -10.32 -15.66
CA PHE A 134 -8.69 -9.67 -14.36
C PHE A 134 -10.13 -9.24 -14.13
N ASP A 135 -10.79 -9.88 -13.16
CA ASP A 135 -12.16 -9.58 -12.77
C ASP A 135 -12.22 -8.78 -11.47
N ALA A 136 -13.25 -7.94 -11.36
CA ALA A 136 -13.54 -7.20 -10.15
C ALA A 136 -15.04 -6.93 -10.06
N ASP A 137 -15.64 -7.35 -8.95
CA ASP A 137 -17.00 -6.97 -8.60
C ASP A 137 -17.00 -5.67 -7.80
N THR A 138 -17.99 -4.83 -8.07
CA THR A 138 -18.21 -3.59 -7.33
C THR A 138 -19.67 -3.40 -7.00
N GLY A 139 -19.91 -2.74 -5.87
CA GLY A 139 -21.21 -2.22 -5.48
C GLY A 139 -21.23 -1.86 -4.00
N ALA A 140 -22.42 -1.62 -3.48
CA ALA A 140 -22.57 -1.14 -2.11
C ALA A 140 -22.18 -2.19 -1.05
N VAL A 141 -21.40 -1.73 -0.08
CA VAL A 141 -21.20 -2.40 1.22
C VAL A 141 -22.30 -1.93 2.16
N ALA A 142 -23.29 -2.79 2.42
CA ALA A 142 -24.38 -2.49 3.33
C ALA A 142 -23.95 -2.64 4.81
N ASP A 143 -24.80 -2.18 5.73
CA ASP A 143 -24.55 -2.32 7.17
C ASP A 143 -24.54 -3.78 7.64
N HIS A 144 -25.14 -4.69 6.86
CA HIS A 144 -25.24 -6.13 7.11
C HIS A 144 -25.26 -6.92 5.79
N GLY A 145 -24.83 -8.19 5.85
CA GLY A 145 -24.79 -9.08 4.69
C GLY A 145 -23.58 -8.86 3.77
N PRO A 146 -23.45 -9.68 2.71
CA PRO A 146 -22.38 -9.53 1.72
C PRO A 146 -22.55 -8.25 0.89
N MET A 147 -21.50 -7.86 0.18
CA MET A 147 -21.53 -6.74 -0.77
C MET A 147 -22.60 -7.02 -1.84
N SER A 148 -23.45 -6.02 -2.13
CA SER A 148 -24.32 -6.14 -3.29
C SER A 148 -23.51 -5.90 -4.56
N ILE A 149 -23.45 -6.88 -5.45
CA ILE A 149 -22.77 -6.71 -6.74
C ILE A 149 -23.67 -5.87 -7.66
N GLU A 150 -23.23 -4.66 -7.95
CA GLU A 150 -23.88 -3.73 -8.88
C GLU A 150 -23.29 -3.86 -10.29
N ARG A 151 -21.97 -4.05 -10.37
CA ARG A 151 -21.23 -4.19 -11.63
C ARG A 151 -20.13 -5.23 -11.50
N HIS A 152 -20.14 -6.18 -12.42
CA HIS A 152 -19.03 -7.07 -12.70
C HIS A 152 -18.14 -6.46 -13.79
N PHE A 153 -16.86 -6.30 -13.49
CA PHE A 153 -15.85 -5.91 -14.45
C PHE A 153 -15.03 -7.14 -14.83
N LEU A 154 -14.81 -7.29 -16.14
CA LEU A 154 -13.84 -8.24 -16.66
C LEU A 154 -12.91 -7.49 -17.60
N LEU A 155 -11.62 -7.54 -17.35
CA LEU A 155 -10.59 -6.87 -18.14
C LEU A 155 -9.66 -7.91 -18.74
N ASP A 156 -9.46 -7.84 -20.06
CA ASP A 156 -8.69 -8.84 -20.80
C ASP A 156 -7.21 -8.82 -20.43
N HIS A 157 -6.59 -7.64 -20.37
CA HIS A 157 -5.17 -7.48 -20.11
C HIS A 157 -4.87 -6.35 -19.15
N LEU A 158 -4.22 -6.67 -18.02
CA LEU A 158 -3.46 -5.75 -17.18
C LEU A 158 -1.98 -6.05 -17.40
N ARG A 159 -1.27 -5.10 -18.02
CA ARG A 159 0.15 -5.26 -18.36
C ARG A 159 0.96 -4.08 -17.88
N SER A 160 2.08 -4.34 -17.21
CA SER A 160 3.09 -3.33 -16.96
C SER A 160 4.44 -3.77 -17.51
N GLN A 161 5.27 -2.82 -17.94
CA GLN A 161 6.64 -3.08 -18.38
C GLN A 161 7.57 -2.01 -17.83
N PHE A 162 8.63 -2.43 -17.16
CA PHE A 162 9.70 -1.56 -16.69
C PHE A 162 10.85 -1.54 -17.68
N TRP A 163 11.39 -0.34 -17.92
CA TRP A 163 12.48 -0.13 -18.87
C TRP A 163 13.85 -0.13 -18.20
N THR A 164 13.90 0.21 -16.91
CA THR A 164 15.10 0.25 -16.07
C THR A 164 14.94 -0.67 -14.86
N GLY A 165 16.06 -1.02 -14.22
CA GLY A 165 16.05 -1.89 -13.03
C GLY A 165 15.71 -3.35 -13.32
N ARG A 166 15.84 -3.78 -14.59
CA ARG A 166 15.46 -5.13 -15.04
C ARG A 166 16.45 -6.19 -14.58
N LEU A 167 15.95 -7.31 -14.09
CA LEU A 167 16.74 -8.40 -13.51
C LEU A 167 16.55 -9.76 -14.18
N TYR A 168 15.47 -9.97 -14.93
CA TYR A 168 15.14 -11.29 -15.46
C TYR A 168 15.19 -11.34 -16.99
N VAL A 169 14.41 -10.50 -17.66
CA VAL A 169 14.15 -10.55 -19.10
C VAL A 169 15.05 -9.57 -19.84
N ASP A 170 15.85 -10.08 -20.78
CA ASP A 170 16.74 -9.27 -21.61
C ASP A 170 15.99 -8.26 -22.50
N PRO A 171 16.62 -7.12 -22.82
CA PRO A 171 17.93 -6.65 -22.33
C PRO A 171 17.89 -6.17 -20.86
N LYS A 172 18.97 -6.47 -20.13
CA LYS A 172 19.22 -6.07 -18.73
C LYS A 172 20.49 -5.21 -18.63
N PRO A 173 20.60 -4.31 -17.64
CA PRO A 173 19.56 -3.90 -16.67
C PRO A 173 18.56 -2.89 -17.24
N GLU A 174 18.75 -2.47 -18.48
CA GLU A 174 17.94 -1.47 -19.16
C GLU A 174 17.67 -1.85 -20.62
N LYS A 175 16.47 -1.52 -21.11
CA LYS A 175 16.10 -1.58 -22.53
C LYS A 175 16.52 -0.31 -23.26
N PRO A 176 16.75 -0.34 -24.59
CA PRO A 176 16.91 0.90 -25.36
C PRO A 176 15.76 1.87 -25.11
N ASN A 177 16.01 2.96 -24.39
CA ASN A 177 14.97 3.80 -23.79
C ASN A 177 15.05 5.26 -24.26
N PRO A 178 14.84 5.56 -25.55
CA PRO A 178 15.00 6.92 -26.09
C PRO A 178 14.01 7.94 -25.50
N ASN A 179 12.91 7.47 -24.91
CA ASN A 179 11.86 8.31 -24.33
C ASN A 179 12.06 8.55 -22.82
N GLY A 180 12.99 7.83 -22.17
CA GLY A 180 13.25 7.96 -20.74
C GLY A 180 12.10 7.44 -19.85
N TYR A 181 11.45 6.35 -20.24
CA TYR A 181 10.40 5.72 -19.44
C TYR A 181 11.00 4.96 -18.25
N ARG A 182 10.36 5.06 -17.09
CA ARG A 182 10.56 4.13 -15.97
C ARG A 182 9.69 2.90 -16.20
N SER A 183 8.40 3.11 -16.46
CA SER A 183 7.44 2.05 -16.72
C SER A 183 6.34 2.49 -17.68
N GLN A 184 5.68 1.51 -18.28
CA GLN A 184 4.42 1.68 -19.01
C GLN A 184 3.39 0.74 -18.40
N LEU A 185 2.15 1.17 -18.38
CA LEU A 185 1.01 0.40 -17.89
C LEU A 185 -0.06 0.36 -18.98
N GLY A 186 -0.73 -0.77 -19.12
CA GLY A 186 -1.89 -0.96 -19.97
C GLY A 186 -2.96 -1.72 -19.22
N LEU A 187 -4.21 -1.26 -19.34
CA LEU A 187 -5.40 -1.93 -18.83
C LEU A 187 -6.45 -1.90 -19.92
N TYR A 188 -6.52 -2.96 -20.73
CA TYR A 188 -7.36 -3.03 -21.91
C TYR A 188 -7.48 -4.44 -22.50
N PRO A 189 -8.45 -4.66 -23.40
CA PRO A 189 -9.76 -4.00 -23.35
C PRO A 189 -10.53 -4.41 -22.09
N VAL A 190 -11.42 -3.53 -21.63
CA VAL A 190 -12.55 -3.94 -20.77
C VAL A 190 -13.46 -4.83 -21.62
N LEU A 191 -13.79 -6.03 -21.11
CA LEU A 191 -14.68 -7.00 -21.74
C LEU A 191 -16.11 -6.87 -21.20
N GLU A 192 -16.25 -6.57 -19.90
CA GLU A 192 -17.51 -6.36 -19.20
C GLU A 192 -17.41 -5.18 -18.24
N PRO A 193 -18.50 -4.41 -18.01
CA PRO A 193 -19.85 -4.56 -18.57
C PRO A 193 -19.99 -4.05 -20.01
N PHE A 194 -21.16 -4.31 -20.64
CA PHE A 194 -21.42 -3.99 -22.05
C PHE A 194 -21.19 -2.51 -22.42
N ASP A 195 -21.56 -1.57 -21.55
CA ASP A 195 -21.40 -0.12 -21.76
C ASP A 195 -19.93 0.33 -21.74
N LEU A 196 -19.04 -0.47 -21.16
CA LEU A 196 -17.60 -0.21 -21.12
C LEU A 196 -16.80 -1.14 -22.05
N LYS A 197 -17.45 -2.05 -22.77
CA LYS A 197 -16.77 -3.03 -23.62
C LYS A 197 -15.90 -2.35 -24.68
N GLY A 198 -14.62 -2.69 -24.69
CA GLY A 198 -13.58 -2.15 -25.57
C GLY A 198 -12.88 -0.90 -25.04
N VAL A 199 -13.28 -0.36 -23.89
CA VAL A 199 -12.54 0.72 -23.22
C VAL A 199 -11.13 0.23 -22.88
N GLY A 200 -10.15 1.11 -22.99
CA GLY A 200 -8.78 0.78 -22.66
C GLY A 200 -8.00 1.99 -22.19
N ALA A 201 -7.14 1.79 -21.20
CA ALA A 201 -6.25 2.81 -20.68
C ALA A 201 -4.79 2.40 -20.88
N VAL A 202 -3.94 3.36 -21.23
CA VAL A 202 -2.48 3.21 -21.22
C VAL A 202 -1.85 4.38 -20.48
N GLY A 203 -0.81 4.09 -19.71
CA GLY A 203 -0.06 5.04 -18.90
C GLY A 203 1.44 4.92 -19.13
N GLN A 204 2.15 6.02 -18.99
CA GLN A 204 3.59 6.13 -19.20
C GLN A 204 4.18 6.92 -18.04
N ARG A 205 5.07 6.29 -17.29
CA ARG A 205 5.84 6.94 -16.23
C ARG A 205 7.24 7.23 -16.71
N TYR A 206 7.69 8.45 -16.50
CA TYR A 206 9.03 8.90 -16.87
C TYR A 206 10.01 8.75 -15.70
N ILE A 207 11.29 8.59 -16.03
CA ILE A 207 12.38 8.64 -15.03
C ILE A 207 12.56 10.08 -14.55
N ASP A 208 12.39 11.04 -15.46
CA ASP A 208 12.47 12.47 -15.18
C ASP A 208 11.23 12.93 -14.40
N PRO A 209 11.37 13.33 -13.11
CA PRO A 209 10.23 13.70 -12.27
C PRO A 209 9.57 15.03 -12.67
N SER A 210 10.25 15.83 -13.51
CA SER A 210 9.69 17.08 -14.06
C SER A 210 8.66 16.81 -15.16
N LYS A 211 8.66 15.60 -15.72
CA LYS A 211 7.69 15.17 -16.72
C LYS A 211 6.51 14.48 -16.07
N GLN A 212 5.33 15.04 -16.32
CA GLN A 212 4.05 14.46 -15.93
C GLN A 212 3.81 13.10 -16.58
N ASP A 213 3.22 12.18 -15.82
CA ASP A 213 2.82 10.86 -16.32
C ASP A 213 1.80 11.08 -17.44
N ASP A 214 2.05 10.50 -18.61
CA ASP A 214 1.08 10.53 -19.68
C ASP A 214 0.08 9.40 -19.51
N SER A 215 -1.20 9.72 -19.67
CA SER A 215 -2.28 8.74 -19.58
C SER A 215 -3.27 8.97 -20.73
N TRP A 216 -3.68 7.90 -21.39
CA TRP A 216 -4.63 7.93 -22.49
C TRP A 216 -5.73 6.93 -22.25
N LEU A 217 -6.97 7.37 -22.52
CA LEU A 217 -8.17 6.58 -22.43
C LEU A 217 -8.81 6.47 -23.81
N TYR A 218 -8.99 5.26 -24.31
CA TYR A 218 -9.78 4.99 -25.50
C TYR A 218 -11.24 4.73 -25.12
N LEU A 219 -12.16 5.45 -25.77
CA LEU A 219 -13.60 5.33 -25.58
C LEU A 219 -14.25 4.83 -26.87
N PRO A 220 -14.71 3.56 -26.94
CA PRO A 220 -15.29 2.97 -28.14
C PRO A 220 -16.53 3.69 -28.66
N SER A 221 -17.39 4.17 -27.75
CA SER A 221 -18.62 4.92 -28.10
C SER A 221 -18.33 6.21 -28.87
N LEU A 222 -17.17 6.82 -28.63
CA LEU A 222 -16.70 8.03 -29.31
C LEU A 222 -15.69 7.73 -30.42
N ARG A 223 -15.16 6.51 -30.48
CA ARG A 223 -14.01 6.11 -31.32
C ARG A 223 -12.84 7.10 -31.22
N ARG A 224 -12.57 7.57 -29.99
CA ARG A 224 -11.58 8.60 -29.71
C ARG A 224 -10.67 8.20 -28.57
N VAL A 225 -9.42 8.63 -28.66
CA VAL A 225 -8.45 8.61 -27.58
C VAL A 225 -8.43 9.98 -26.92
N ARG A 226 -8.56 10.01 -25.59
CA ARG A 226 -8.46 11.22 -24.78
C ARG A 226 -7.21 11.13 -23.90
N ARG A 227 -6.38 12.17 -23.91
CA ARG A 227 -5.32 12.34 -22.91
C ARG A 227 -5.96 12.77 -21.58
N LEU A 228 -5.59 12.10 -20.51
CA LEU A 228 -5.99 12.44 -19.14
C LEU A 228 -4.89 13.29 -18.50
N SER A 229 -5.29 14.27 -17.68
CA SER A 229 -4.33 14.99 -16.85
C SER A 229 -3.81 14.06 -15.74
N THR A 230 -2.53 14.18 -15.41
CA THR A 230 -1.88 13.43 -14.33
C THR A 230 -2.62 13.52 -12.99
N ALA A 231 -3.23 14.67 -12.70
CA ALA A 231 -3.98 14.84 -11.46
C ALA A 231 -5.25 13.97 -11.39
N GLN A 232 -5.84 13.62 -12.54
CA GLN A 232 -7.06 12.80 -12.58
C GLN A 232 -6.81 11.35 -12.19
N ARG A 233 -5.55 10.97 -11.91
CA ARG A 233 -5.21 9.66 -11.38
C ARG A 233 -5.76 9.41 -9.97
N SER A 234 -6.05 10.47 -9.22
CA SER A 234 -6.75 10.36 -7.92
C SER A 234 -8.27 10.38 -8.03
N ASP A 235 -8.84 10.55 -9.22
CA ASP A 235 -10.28 10.52 -9.40
C ASP A 235 -10.79 9.08 -9.31
N ALA A 236 -12.04 8.92 -8.88
CA ALA A 236 -12.73 7.63 -8.82
C ALA A 236 -12.68 6.91 -10.18
N LEU A 237 -12.10 5.72 -10.21
CA LEU A 237 -12.00 4.91 -11.42
C LEU A 237 -13.36 4.25 -11.71
N PHE A 238 -13.94 4.52 -12.88
CA PHE A 238 -15.23 3.97 -13.30
C PHE A 238 -16.38 4.13 -12.28
N GLY A 239 -16.31 5.14 -11.41
CA GLY A 239 -17.31 5.39 -10.36
C GLY A 239 -17.16 4.52 -9.11
N GLN A 240 -16.01 3.87 -8.94
CA GLN A 240 -15.65 3.05 -7.78
C GLN A 240 -14.99 3.91 -6.69
N ASP A 241 -14.91 3.38 -5.46
CA ASP A 241 -14.18 4.02 -4.35
C ASP A 241 -12.64 3.91 -4.49
N THR A 242 -12.15 3.24 -5.54
CA THR A 242 -10.72 3.13 -5.84
C THR A 242 -10.30 4.15 -6.88
N ASP A 243 -9.10 4.71 -6.69
CA ASP A 243 -8.43 5.57 -7.66
C ASP A 243 -7.14 4.90 -8.18
N VAL A 244 -6.63 5.37 -9.31
CA VAL A 244 -5.47 4.76 -9.96
C VAL A 244 -4.21 4.86 -9.10
N ASP A 245 -4.06 5.91 -8.29
CA ASP A 245 -2.92 6.07 -7.39
C ASP A 245 -3.02 5.20 -6.12
N SER A 246 -4.15 4.52 -5.86
CA SER A 246 -4.27 3.53 -4.77
C SER A 246 -3.83 2.12 -5.19
N TYR A 247 -3.58 1.88 -6.48
CA TYR A 247 -3.19 0.56 -6.97
C TYR A 247 -1.87 0.10 -6.35
N TYR A 248 -1.79 -1.20 -6.06
CA TYR A 248 -0.66 -1.85 -5.38
C TYR A 248 -0.30 -1.29 -3.99
N GLY A 249 -1.17 -0.46 -3.40
CA GLY A 249 -0.98 0.24 -2.13
C GLY A 249 -0.68 1.74 -2.32
N TYR A 250 0.14 2.08 -3.30
CA TYR A 250 0.33 3.43 -3.81
C TYR A 250 1.01 3.39 -5.19
N ALA A 251 0.41 4.03 -6.18
CA ALA A 251 0.94 4.13 -7.54
C ALA A 251 1.10 5.58 -8.00
N GLY A 252 0.98 6.57 -7.10
CA GLY A 252 1.31 7.96 -7.39
C GLY A 252 2.83 8.17 -7.53
N HIS A 253 3.24 9.27 -8.13
CA HIS A 253 4.66 9.58 -8.30
C HIS A 253 5.24 10.22 -7.03
N VAL A 254 6.32 9.63 -6.48
CA VAL A 254 6.96 10.08 -5.24
C VAL A 254 7.29 11.58 -5.26
N ALA A 255 7.84 12.09 -6.37
CA ALA A 255 8.22 13.50 -6.52
C ALA A 255 7.05 14.51 -6.49
N TRP A 256 5.80 14.10 -6.71
CA TRP A 256 4.64 15.02 -6.74
C TRP A 256 3.91 15.12 -5.41
N MET A 257 4.46 14.49 -4.38
CA MET A 257 3.99 14.58 -3.01
C MET A 257 5.04 15.30 -2.16
N THR A 258 4.57 15.93 -1.08
CA THR A 258 5.39 16.32 0.07
C THR A 258 5.25 15.22 1.11
N TRP A 259 6.35 14.57 1.46
CA TRP A 259 6.35 13.43 2.37
C TRP A 259 6.85 13.82 3.75
N LYS A 260 6.20 13.27 4.78
CA LYS A 260 6.57 13.40 6.17
C LYS A 260 6.69 12.01 6.79
N PHE A 261 7.80 11.76 7.47
CA PHE A 261 7.95 10.57 8.30
C PHE A 261 7.18 10.76 9.60
N ILE A 262 6.25 9.85 9.88
CA ILE A 262 5.42 9.88 11.08
C ILE A 262 6.01 9.01 12.18
N GLY A 263 6.66 7.91 11.81
CA GLY A 263 7.35 7.04 12.74
C GLY A 263 7.30 5.57 12.33
N GLU A 264 7.51 4.71 13.31
CA GLU A 264 7.45 3.26 13.17
C GLU A 264 6.28 2.72 13.99
N ARG A 265 5.63 1.68 13.49
CA ARG A 265 4.55 0.98 14.20
C ARG A 265 4.64 -0.51 13.98
N ASP A 266 4.00 -1.26 14.88
CA ASP A 266 3.64 -2.64 14.63
C ASP A 266 2.20 -2.65 14.11
N LEU A 267 1.93 -3.45 13.09
CA LEU A 267 0.59 -3.75 12.57
C LEU A 267 0.46 -5.25 12.37
N VAL A 268 -0.76 -5.75 12.16
CA VAL A 268 -0.97 -7.10 11.61
C VAL A 268 -1.26 -7.01 10.12
N GLY A 269 -0.67 -7.91 9.34
CA GLY A 269 -0.83 -7.98 7.89
C GLY A 269 -0.78 -9.41 7.37
N ALA A 270 -1.42 -9.65 6.23
CA ALA A 270 -1.44 -10.94 5.55
C ALA A 270 -0.30 -11.04 4.52
N MET A 271 0.96 -11.21 4.98
CA MET A 271 2.14 -11.26 4.09
C MET A 271 2.52 -12.69 3.66
N HIS A 272 2.20 -13.69 4.49
CA HIS A 272 2.48 -15.11 4.24
C HIS A 272 1.17 -15.93 4.16
N ALA A 273 0.28 -15.49 3.28
CA ALA A 273 -1.01 -16.13 3.03
C ALA A 273 -0.85 -17.61 2.61
N ARG A 274 -1.82 -18.44 2.99
CA ARG A 274 -1.85 -19.89 2.72
C ARG A 274 -2.70 -20.26 1.52
N HIS A 275 -3.60 -19.39 1.08
CA HIS A 275 -4.51 -19.65 -0.02
C HIS A 275 -4.15 -18.81 -1.25
N TYR A 276 -3.96 -19.51 -2.38
CA TYR A 276 -3.89 -18.92 -3.71
C TYR A 276 -4.66 -19.84 -4.67
N PRO A 277 -5.74 -19.38 -5.34
CA PRO A 277 -6.31 -18.02 -5.29
C PRO A 277 -6.79 -17.62 -3.88
N VAL A 278 -6.97 -16.31 -3.68
CA VAL A 278 -7.45 -15.74 -2.40
C VAL A 278 -8.75 -16.41 -1.99
N LYS A 279 -8.87 -16.68 -0.69
CA LYS A 279 -10.13 -17.07 -0.06
C LYS A 279 -10.79 -15.83 0.55
N TRP A 280 -12.01 -15.53 0.12
CA TRP A 280 -12.81 -14.44 0.68
C TRP A 280 -13.63 -14.93 1.88
N ASP A 281 -13.80 -14.07 2.90
CA ASP A 281 -14.67 -14.37 4.03
C ASP A 281 -16.15 -14.38 3.62
N ALA A 282 -16.98 -15.21 4.26
CA ALA A 282 -18.39 -15.34 3.87
C ALA A 282 -19.30 -14.19 4.35
N LYS A 283 -18.89 -13.44 5.39
CA LYS A 283 -19.66 -12.33 5.97
C LYS A 283 -19.14 -10.97 5.50
N THR A 284 -17.83 -10.88 5.30
CA THR A 284 -17.14 -9.73 4.73
C THR A 284 -16.42 -10.19 3.47
N ASP A 285 -17.16 -10.33 2.38
CA ASP A 285 -16.74 -10.97 1.11
C ASP A 285 -15.72 -10.17 0.29
N TRP A 286 -15.25 -9.05 0.83
CA TRP A 286 -14.12 -8.26 0.33
C TRP A 286 -12.88 -8.31 1.24
N ALA A 287 -12.91 -9.08 2.32
CA ALA A 287 -11.76 -9.30 3.20
C ALA A 287 -11.16 -10.70 2.98
N PHE A 288 -9.83 -10.79 3.02
CA PHE A 288 -9.10 -12.04 2.82
C PHE A 288 -9.17 -12.93 4.07
N ASP A 289 -9.86 -14.08 3.98
CA ASP A 289 -9.87 -15.13 5.01
C ASP A 289 -8.58 -15.97 4.92
N ASP A 290 -7.52 -15.42 5.50
CA ASP A 290 -6.21 -16.07 5.61
C ASP A 290 -5.57 -15.78 6.97
N VAL A 291 -4.29 -16.13 7.11
CA VAL A 291 -3.49 -15.90 8.30
C VAL A 291 -2.84 -14.52 8.29
N TRP A 292 -2.79 -13.91 9.47
CA TRP A 292 -2.25 -12.58 9.70
C TRP A 292 -1.08 -12.69 10.66
N GLU A 293 -0.05 -11.88 10.45
CA GLU A 293 1.14 -11.87 11.28
C GLU A 293 1.50 -10.45 11.68
N LYS A 294 2.14 -10.30 12.85
CA LYS A 294 2.64 -9.01 13.31
C LYS A 294 3.82 -8.58 12.44
N ARG A 295 3.75 -7.36 11.90
CA ARG A 295 4.67 -6.74 10.97
C ARG A 295 5.17 -5.42 11.53
N LYS A 296 6.45 -5.12 11.33
CA LYS A 296 7.00 -3.78 11.58
C LYS A 296 6.83 -2.95 10.33
N VAL A 297 6.29 -1.75 10.48
CA VAL A 297 6.02 -0.85 9.35
C VAL A 297 6.62 0.53 9.57
N TRP A 298 7.04 1.14 8.46
CA TRP A 298 7.23 2.58 8.35
C TRP A 298 5.88 3.26 8.17
N VAL A 299 5.69 4.43 8.80
CA VAL A 299 4.50 5.26 8.61
C VAL A 299 4.91 6.59 7.99
N VAL A 300 4.37 6.86 6.80
CA VAL A 300 4.65 8.09 6.04
C VAL A 300 3.34 8.77 5.65
N GLU A 301 3.33 10.09 5.71
CA GLU A 301 2.23 10.93 5.28
C GLU A 301 2.63 11.68 4.01
N GLY A 302 1.80 11.59 2.96
CA GLY A 302 1.99 12.28 1.69
C GLY A 302 0.88 13.30 1.45
N VAL A 303 1.26 14.53 1.14
CA VAL A 303 0.35 15.60 0.71
C VAL A 303 0.69 15.98 -0.73
N SER A 304 -0.29 15.92 -1.63
CA SER A 304 -0.05 16.22 -3.04
C SER A 304 0.34 17.68 -3.25
N LYS A 305 1.31 17.91 -4.14
CA LYS A 305 1.67 19.26 -4.62
C LYS A 305 0.68 19.78 -5.67
N LEU A 306 -0.22 18.92 -6.16
CA LEU A 306 -1.23 19.28 -7.15
C LEU A 306 -2.53 19.70 -6.44
N PRO A 307 -3.01 20.95 -6.61
CA PRO A 307 -4.18 21.47 -5.89
C PRO A 307 -5.49 20.74 -6.23
N GLN A 308 -5.56 20.09 -7.38
CA GLN A 308 -6.74 19.36 -7.86
C GLN A 308 -6.73 17.87 -7.45
N TYR A 309 -5.76 17.41 -6.64
CA TYR A 309 -5.72 16.03 -6.17
C TYR A 309 -6.91 15.75 -5.25
N ALA A 310 -7.59 14.62 -5.45
CA ALA A 310 -8.89 14.35 -4.81
C ALA A 310 -8.80 14.20 -3.28
N TYR A 311 -7.63 13.82 -2.75
CA TYR A 311 -7.41 13.55 -1.34
C TYR A 311 -6.55 14.63 -0.69
N GLY A 312 -6.95 15.11 0.50
CA GLY A 312 -6.15 16.08 1.27
C GLY A 312 -4.79 15.54 1.74
N LYS A 313 -4.70 14.22 1.97
CA LYS A 313 -3.46 13.50 2.30
C LYS A 313 -3.64 11.99 2.16
N ARG A 314 -2.53 11.26 2.09
CA ARG A 314 -2.45 9.80 2.22
C ARG A 314 -1.53 9.44 3.38
N VAL A 315 -1.94 8.49 4.23
CA VAL A 315 -1.07 7.91 5.27
C VAL A 315 -0.80 6.47 4.85
N ILE A 316 0.46 6.14 4.62
CA ILE A 316 0.89 4.85 4.07
C ILE A 316 1.70 4.12 5.12
N PHE A 317 1.35 2.85 5.32
CA PHE A 317 2.03 1.92 6.21
C PHE A 317 2.80 0.93 5.33
N ILE A 318 4.11 0.97 5.37
CA ILE A 318 4.99 0.21 4.48
C ILE A 318 5.75 -0.81 5.33
N ASP A 319 5.57 -2.08 5.03
CA ASP A 319 6.33 -3.15 5.68
C ASP A 319 7.83 -2.94 5.50
N LYS A 320 8.62 -3.21 6.54
CA LYS A 320 10.06 -2.99 6.49
C LYS A 320 10.85 -4.03 5.68
N GLU A 321 10.21 -5.13 5.28
CA GLU A 321 10.84 -6.23 4.54
C GLU A 321 10.30 -6.39 3.11
N ALA A 322 9.13 -5.84 2.80
CA ALA A 322 8.39 -6.04 1.53
C ALA A 322 8.66 -5.00 0.45
#